data_AF-A0A5R9FUH3-F1
#
_entry.id   AF-A0A5R9FUH3-F1
#
_cell.length_a   1.000
_cell.length_b   1.000
_cell.length_c   1.000
_cell.angle_alpha   90.00
_cell.angle_beta   90.00
_cell.angle_gamma   90.00
#
_symmetry.space_group_name_H-M   'P 1'
#
loop_
_entity.id
_entity.type
_entity.pdbx_description
1 polymer ?
#
loop_
_entity_poly.entity_id
_entity_poly.type
_entity_poly.pdbx_seq_one_letter_code
_entity_poly.pdbx_strand_id
1 'polypeptide(L)'
;MRQPAYPGAFRTLIGGCIDEYWPARDGETFEVRFADGTIVRAHWWQDSIHPETADVIASYTSGHLSGRAAILDHAVGDGRVLYIGTRLPADPLRDTVLAAVADAGVRPLVTEAPAFVEVARRTSGEAAFLFLLNHSETDTAHIPLPEEGFDLISGKETGGSITLAPLDLAVVRTALADVRSS
;
A
#
# COMPACT_ATOMS: atom_id res chain seq x y z
N MET A 1 30.08 15.83 -20.36
CA MET A 1 28.93 14.92 -20.60
C MET A 1 27.99 15.10 -19.42
N ARG A 2 26.81 15.70 -19.60
CA ARG A 2 25.81 15.82 -18.51
C ARG A 2 25.41 14.38 -18.16
N GLN A 3 25.47 13.97 -16.89
CA GLN A 3 24.93 12.68 -16.48
C GLN A 3 23.50 12.57 -17.02
N PRO A 4 23.08 11.44 -17.62
CA PRO A 4 21.67 11.21 -17.87
C PRO A 4 20.97 11.30 -16.52
N ALA A 5 20.04 12.25 -16.38
CA ALA A 5 19.37 12.50 -15.12
C ALA A 5 18.72 11.20 -14.62
N TYR A 6 18.91 10.88 -13.33
CA TYR A 6 18.28 9.71 -12.74
C TYR A 6 16.75 9.86 -12.83
N PRO A 7 15.98 8.77 -12.84
CA PRO A 7 16.40 7.36 -12.83
C PRO A 7 16.66 6.79 -14.25
N GLY A 8 17.14 7.60 -15.20
CA GLY A 8 17.50 7.12 -16.54
C GLY A 8 16.28 6.66 -17.34
N ALA A 9 16.20 5.36 -17.65
CA ALA A 9 15.10 4.79 -18.45
C ALA A 9 13.71 5.02 -17.84
N PHE A 10 13.63 5.25 -16.53
CA PHE A 10 12.36 5.51 -15.84
C PHE A 10 11.99 6.99 -15.75
N ARG A 11 12.80 7.94 -16.24
CA ARG A 11 12.50 9.39 -16.18
C ARG A 11 11.12 9.72 -16.77
N THR A 12 10.87 9.25 -17.99
CA THR A 12 9.56 9.44 -18.65
C THR A 12 8.46 8.69 -17.90
N LEU A 13 8.75 7.52 -17.33
CA LEU A 13 7.77 6.73 -16.60
C LEU A 13 7.32 7.45 -15.31
N ILE A 14 8.24 8.04 -14.55
CA ILE A 14 7.93 8.77 -13.31
C ILE A 14 7.50 10.22 -13.57
N GLY A 15 7.61 10.69 -14.81
CA GLY A 15 7.28 12.05 -15.21
C GLY A 15 8.15 13.12 -14.54
N GLY A 16 9.42 12.79 -14.25
CA GLY A 16 10.35 13.64 -13.52
C GLY A 16 11.77 13.10 -13.56
N CYS A 17 12.75 13.91 -13.13
CA CYS A 17 14.13 13.48 -12.98
C CYS A 17 14.69 13.78 -11.59
N ILE A 18 15.76 13.07 -11.23
CA ILE A 18 16.44 13.17 -9.95
C ILE A 18 17.87 13.61 -10.25
N ASP A 19 18.27 14.72 -9.64
CA ASP A 19 19.63 15.26 -9.78
C ASP A 19 20.60 14.48 -8.88
N GLU A 20 20.17 14.22 -7.64
CA GLU A 20 21.00 13.62 -6.60
C GLU A 20 20.13 12.94 -5.54
N TYR A 21 20.66 11.87 -4.96
CA TYR A 21 20.11 11.21 -3.78
C TYR A 21 20.79 11.79 -2.54
N TRP A 22 20.02 12.26 -1.56
CA TRP A 22 20.50 12.93 -0.35
C TRP A 22 20.28 12.03 0.87
N PRO A 23 21.27 11.23 1.31
CA PRO A 23 21.18 10.47 2.54
C PRO A 23 21.03 11.42 3.74
N ALA A 24 20.14 11.09 4.66
CA ALA A 24 20.03 11.75 5.95
C ALA A 24 21.19 11.30 6.84
N ARG A 25 21.74 12.23 7.64
CA ARG A 25 22.67 11.88 8.72
C ARG A 25 21.95 11.10 9.81
N ASP A 26 22.72 10.46 10.69
CA ASP A 26 22.15 9.81 11.86
C ASP A 26 21.35 10.81 12.71
N GLY A 27 20.12 10.44 13.05
CA GLY A 27 19.14 11.30 13.75
C GLY A 27 18.57 12.47 12.93
N GLU A 28 19.02 12.71 11.69
CA GLU A 28 18.50 13.78 10.85
C GLU A 28 17.08 13.43 10.38
N THR A 29 16.20 14.42 10.49
CA THR A 29 14.80 14.32 10.04
C THR A 29 14.41 15.56 9.28
N PHE A 30 13.45 15.39 8.37
CA PHE A 30 12.94 16.46 7.51
C PHE A 30 11.44 16.30 7.30
N GLU A 31 10.78 17.37 6.91
CA GLU A 31 9.35 17.43 6.74
C GLU A 31 8.94 17.22 5.29
N VAL A 32 7.87 16.47 5.10
CA VAL A 32 7.14 16.28 3.84
C VAL A 32 5.72 16.77 4.06
N ARG A 33 5.26 17.69 3.22
CA ARG A 33 3.88 18.20 3.22
C ARG A 33 3.13 17.64 2.03
N PHE A 34 1.99 17.00 2.29
CA PHE A 34 1.04 16.55 1.29
C PHE A 34 0.13 17.68 0.82
N ALA A 35 -0.50 17.50 -0.34
CA ALA A 35 -1.40 18.50 -0.94
C ALA A 35 -2.62 18.87 -0.07
N ASP A 36 -3.05 17.96 0.81
CA ASP A 36 -4.13 18.18 1.78
C ASP A 36 -3.69 19.02 3.00
N GLY A 37 -2.42 19.40 3.07
CA GLY A 37 -1.82 20.15 4.17
C GLY A 37 -1.23 19.29 5.28
N THR A 38 -1.38 17.96 5.24
CA THR A 38 -0.77 17.03 6.20
C THR A 38 0.75 17.16 6.14
N ILE A 39 1.41 17.31 7.29
CA ILE A 39 2.87 17.37 7.40
C ILE A 39 3.35 16.17 8.20
N VAL A 40 4.30 15.43 7.63
CA VAL A 40 4.92 14.27 8.26
C VAL A 40 6.42 14.46 8.34
N ARG A 41 7.03 13.83 9.34
CA ARG A 41 8.48 13.87 9.55
C ARG A 41 9.10 12.55 9.06
N ALA A 42 9.91 12.65 8.03
CA ALA A 42 10.61 11.54 7.39
C ALA A 42 12.11 11.55 7.77
N HIS A 43 12.79 10.46 7.41
CA HIS A 43 14.22 10.25 7.65
C HIS A 43 14.83 9.39 6.53
N TRP A 44 16.11 9.02 6.68
CA TRP A 44 16.86 8.11 5.82
C TRP A 44 17.40 8.71 4.51
N TRP A 45 16.55 9.23 3.62
CA TRP A 45 17.02 9.88 2.40
C TRP A 45 15.98 10.82 1.80
N GLN A 46 16.43 11.75 0.95
CA GLN A 46 15.59 12.59 0.11
C GLN A 46 16.08 12.55 -1.33
N ASP A 47 15.19 12.43 -2.30
CA ASP A 47 15.53 12.59 -3.71
C ASP A 47 15.39 14.05 -4.10
N SER A 48 16.40 14.61 -4.77
CA SER A 48 16.28 15.96 -5.37
C SER A 48 15.48 15.87 -6.67
N ILE A 49 14.15 15.83 -6.54
CA ILE A 49 13.22 15.61 -7.65
C ILE A 49 12.93 16.93 -8.38
N HIS A 50 13.02 16.87 -9.70
CA HIS A 50 12.55 17.85 -10.65
C HIS A 50 11.36 17.25 -11.42
N PRO A 51 10.11 17.64 -11.08
CA PRO A 51 8.94 17.20 -11.84
C PRO A 51 9.00 17.74 -13.27
N GLU A 52 8.49 16.97 -14.22
CA GLU A 52 8.39 17.36 -15.63
C GLU A 52 6.95 17.29 -16.12
N THR A 53 6.36 16.10 -16.10
CA THR A 53 5.01 15.81 -16.60
C THR A 53 4.10 15.22 -15.51
N ALA A 54 4.68 14.75 -14.41
CA ALA A 54 3.95 14.27 -13.25
C ALA A 54 3.43 15.41 -12.38
N ASP A 55 2.31 15.14 -11.71
CA ASP A 55 1.77 15.99 -10.67
C ASP A 55 2.56 15.81 -9.37
N VAL A 56 2.78 16.91 -8.64
CA VAL A 56 3.43 16.90 -7.33
C VAL A 56 2.36 16.81 -6.25
N ILE A 57 2.27 15.66 -5.57
CA ILE A 57 1.27 15.45 -4.52
C ILE A 57 1.83 15.65 -3.11
N ALA A 58 3.15 15.70 -2.96
CA ALA A 58 3.82 16.12 -1.73
C ALA A 58 5.19 16.74 -2.01
N SER A 59 5.61 17.66 -1.13
CA SER A 59 6.86 18.42 -1.25
C SER A 59 7.62 18.44 0.07
N TYR A 60 8.95 18.51 0.02
CA TYR A 60 9.76 18.76 1.21
C TYR A 60 9.56 20.20 1.69
N THR A 61 9.47 20.42 3.00
CA THR A 61 9.27 21.76 3.58
C THR A 61 10.42 22.23 4.47
N SER A 62 11.40 21.37 4.74
CA SER A 62 12.58 21.69 5.55
C SER A 62 13.87 21.24 4.88
N GLY A 63 15.00 21.74 5.40
CA GLY A 63 16.32 21.32 4.94
C GLY A 63 16.68 21.83 3.54
N HIS A 64 17.72 21.23 2.95
CA HIS A 64 18.32 21.73 1.70
C HIS A 64 17.41 21.57 0.47
N LEU A 65 16.49 20.62 0.51
CA LEU A 65 15.52 20.36 -0.57
C LEU A 65 14.15 20.99 -0.30
N SER A 66 14.02 21.92 0.64
CA SER A 66 12.76 22.64 0.87
C SER A 66 12.23 23.27 -0.43
N GLY A 67 10.95 23.04 -0.71
CA GLY A 67 10.30 23.44 -1.95
C GLY A 67 10.44 22.46 -3.13
N ARG A 68 11.26 21.40 -3.00
CA ARG A 68 11.34 20.32 -4.00
C ARG A 68 10.21 19.31 -3.83
N ALA A 69 9.85 18.66 -4.93
CA ALA A 69 8.90 17.56 -4.91
C ALA A 69 9.46 16.39 -4.08
N ALA A 70 8.61 15.74 -3.30
CA ALA A 70 8.92 14.54 -2.53
C ALA A 70 8.17 13.32 -3.06
N ILE A 71 6.96 13.53 -3.60
CA ILE A 71 6.15 12.46 -4.19
C ILE A 71 5.55 12.96 -5.51
N LEU A 72 5.74 12.17 -6.56
CA LEU A 72 5.17 12.39 -7.89
C LEU A 72 4.06 11.38 -8.15
N ASP A 73 3.05 11.85 -8.87
CA ASP A 73 1.96 11.05 -9.39
C ASP A 73 1.83 11.29 -10.90
N HIS A 74 1.97 10.23 -11.69
CA HIS A 74 2.04 10.33 -13.14
C HIS A 74 1.08 9.37 -13.83
N ALA A 75 0.12 9.92 -14.58
CA ALA A 75 -0.71 9.14 -15.50
C ALA A 75 0.12 8.77 -16.75
N VAL A 76 0.18 7.47 -17.07
CA VAL A 76 0.96 6.95 -18.21
C VAL A 76 0.12 5.97 -19.01
N GLY A 77 -0.37 6.41 -20.18
CA GLY A 77 -1.36 5.65 -20.94
C GLY A 77 -2.61 5.44 -20.10
N ASP A 78 -3.05 4.19 -19.98
CA ASP A 78 -4.18 3.79 -19.12
C ASP A 78 -3.76 3.46 -17.67
N GLY A 79 -2.47 3.62 -17.35
CA GLY A 79 -1.89 3.31 -16.04
C GLY A 79 -1.47 4.54 -15.25
N ARG A 80 -0.90 4.30 -14.07
CA ARG A 80 -0.42 5.32 -13.15
C ARG A 80 0.88 4.89 -12.49
N VAL A 81 1.74 5.85 -12.19
CA VAL A 81 3.03 5.65 -11.52
C VAL A 81 3.13 6.61 -10.35
N LEU A 82 3.27 6.06 -9.15
CA LEU A 82 3.54 6.81 -7.93
C LEU A 82 5.03 6.68 -7.59
N TYR A 83 5.75 7.80 -7.55
CA TYR A 83 7.17 7.84 -7.15
C TYR A 83 7.32 8.51 -5.79
N ILE A 84 7.87 7.79 -4.80
CA ILE A 84 8.11 8.30 -3.44
C ILE A 84 9.61 8.48 -3.23
N GLY A 85 10.07 9.73 -3.17
CA GLY A 85 11.50 10.08 -3.09
C GLY A 85 12.13 10.00 -1.70
N THR A 86 11.49 9.32 -0.74
CA THR A 86 11.95 9.27 0.65
C THR A 86 11.31 8.12 1.41
N ARG A 87 11.87 7.77 2.57
CA ARG A 87 11.19 6.92 3.55
C ARG A 87 10.13 7.69 4.32
N LEU A 88 8.87 7.51 3.95
CA LEU A 88 7.75 7.99 4.76
C LEU A 88 7.62 7.16 6.06
N PRO A 89 7.04 7.73 7.14
CA PRO A 89 6.57 6.93 8.26
C PRO A 89 5.54 5.88 7.83
N ALA A 90 5.34 4.85 8.65
CA ALA A 90 4.53 3.68 8.29
C ALA A 90 3.09 4.04 7.89
N ASP A 91 2.39 4.86 8.69
CA ASP A 91 0.99 5.19 8.41
C ASP A 91 0.82 6.05 7.14
N PRO A 92 1.57 7.16 6.94
CA PRO A 92 1.52 7.91 5.69
C PRO A 92 1.90 7.09 4.45
N LEU A 93 2.89 6.19 4.56
CA LEU A 93 3.24 5.28 3.47
C LEU A 93 2.07 4.36 3.13
N ARG A 94 1.49 3.72 4.16
CA ARG A 94 0.36 2.82 4.03
C ARG A 94 -0.82 3.53 3.38
N ASP A 95 -1.18 4.70 3.88
CA ASP A 95 -2.35 5.45 3.40
C ASP A 95 -2.14 5.92 1.95
N THR A 96 -0.93 6.37 1.60
CA THR A 96 -0.57 6.75 0.22
C THR A 96 -0.69 5.55 -0.74
N VAL A 97 -0.14 4.40 -0.35
CA VAL A 97 -0.18 3.18 -1.18
C VAL A 97 -1.60 2.64 -1.30
N LEU A 98 -2.37 2.60 -0.20
CA LEU A 98 -3.75 2.11 -0.20
C LEU A 98 -4.68 3.00 -1.05
N ALA A 99 -4.47 4.32 -1.06
CA ALA A 99 -5.19 5.20 -1.96
C ALA A 99 -4.92 4.85 -3.44
N ALA A 100 -3.66 4.67 -3.82
CA ALA A 100 -3.29 4.28 -5.19
C ALA A 100 -3.85 2.89 -5.58
N VAL A 101 -3.84 1.93 -4.66
CA VAL A 101 -4.41 0.59 -4.84
C VAL A 101 -5.93 0.64 -5.00
N ALA A 102 -6.61 1.48 -4.21
CA ALA A 102 -8.06 1.68 -4.32
C ALA A 102 -8.46 2.34 -5.65
N ASP A 103 -7.71 3.33 -6.11
CA ASP A 103 -7.90 3.98 -7.40
C ASP A 103 -7.71 3.01 -8.57
N ALA A 104 -6.84 2.00 -8.41
CA ALA A 104 -6.66 0.91 -9.37
C ALA A 104 -7.81 -0.14 -9.34
N GLY A 105 -8.86 0.09 -8.55
CA GLY A 105 -10.02 -0.82 -8.45
C GLY A 105 -9.78 -2.05 -7.58
N VAL A 106 -8.62 -2.17 -6.93
CA VAL A 106 -8.34 -3.27 -6.01
C VAL A 106 -9.06 -3.03 -4.69
N ARG A 107 -9.65 -4.09 -4.13
CA ARG A 107 -10.41 -4.04 -2.87
C ARG A 107 -9.88 -5.12 -1.92
N PRO A 108 -9.94 -4.89 -0.60
CA PRO A 108 -9.60 -5.92 0.37
C PRO A 108 -10.53 -7.12 0.23
N LEU A 109 -10.01 -8.32 0.46
CA LEU A 109 -10.79 -9.56 0.46
C LEU A 109 -11.83 -9.58 1.58
N VAL A 110 -11.50 -8.95 2.71
CA VAL A 110 -12.37 -8.76 3.87
C VAL A 110 -12.14 -7.34 4.38
N THR A 111 -13.19 -6.51 4.38
CA THR A 111 -13.08 -5.08 4.72
C THR A 111 -12.79 -4.84 6.20
N GLU A 112 -13.32 -5.68 7.08
CA GLU A 112 -13.23 -5.48 8.54
C GLU A 112 -12.20 -6.40 9.22
N ALA A 113 -11.23 -6.92 8.46
CA ALA A 113 -10.15 -7.72 9.05
C ALA A 113 -9.25 -6.83 9.93
N PRO A 114 -8.99 -7.20 11.19
CA PRO A 114 -8.02 -6.50 12.03
C PRO A 114 -6.61 -6.53 11.43
N ALA A 115 -5.78 -5.52 11.74
CA ALA A 115 -4.43 -5.40 11.18
C ALA A 115 -3.49 -6.58 11.50
N PHE A 116 -3.78 -7.32 12.57
CA PHE A 116 -3.04 -8.52 12.97
C PHE A 116 -3.56 -9.81 12.31
N VAL A 117 -4.58 -9.72 11.45
CA VAL A 117 -5.10 -10.85 10.70
C VAL A 117 -4.65 -10.76 9.25
N GLU A 118 -3.94 -11.79 8.80
CA GLU A 118 -3.65 -11.98 7.39
C GLU A 118 -4.83 -12.63 6.67
N VAL A 119 -5.19 -12.08 5.51
CA VAL A 119 -6.25 -12.61 4.65
C VAL A 119 -5.67 -12.87 3.27
N ALA A 120 -5.71 -14.13 2.83
CA ALA A 120 -5.26 -14.52 1.50
C ALA A 120 -6.30 -15.40 0.80
N ARG A 121 -6.45 -15.25 -0.52
CA ARG A 121 -7.36 -16.06 -1.33
C ARG A 121 -6.59 -16.88 -2.35
N ARG A 122 -6.90 -18.17 -2.45
CA ARG A 122 -6.46 -19.05 -3.54
C ARG A 122 -7.67 -19.60 -4.27
N THR A 123 -7.58 -19.73 -5.58
CA THR A 123 -8.64 -20.29 -6.42
C THR A 123 -8.13 -21.52 -7.15
N SER A 124 -8.95 -22.57 -7.17
CA SER A 124 -8.86 -23.69 -8.10
C SER A 124 -10.15 -23.71 -8.92
N GLY A 125 -10.16 -24.23 -10.15
CA GLY A 125 -11.29 -24.07 -11.10
C GLY A 125 -12.70 -24.45 -10.59
N GLU A 126 -12.81 -25.12 -9.45
CA GLU A 126 -14.06 -25.52 -8.81
C GLU A 126 -14.36 -24.78 -7.49
N ALA A 127 -13.39 -24.09 -6.87
CA ALA A 127 -13.57 -23.48 -5.54
C ALA A 127 -12.57 -22.35 -5.24
N ALA A 128 -12.98 -21.44 -4.36
CA ALA A 128 -12.09 -20.48 -3.70
C ALA A 128 -11.80 -20.90 -2.25
N PHE A 129 -10.62 -20.55 -1.76
CA PHE A 129 -10.18 -20.79 -0.39
C PHE A 129 -9.68 -19.48 0.20
N LEU A 130 -10.34 -19.04 1.28
CA LEU A 130 -9.94 -17.89 2.07
C LEU A 130 -9.16 -18.36 3.31
N PHE A 131 -7.90 -17.97 3.38
CA PHE A 131 -7.00 -18.22 4.49
C PHE A 131 -7.06 -17.02 5.42
N LEU A 132 -7.39 -17.26 6.68
CA LEU A 132 -7.48 -16.26 7.73
C LEU A 132 -6.53 -16.69 8.85
N LEU A 133 -5.45 -15.93 9.07
CA LEU A 133 -4.43 -16.26 10.08
C LEU A 133 -4.36 -15.12 11.10
N ASN A 134 -4.62 -15.44 12.36
CA ASN A 134 -4.44 -14.49 13.46
C ASN A 134 -2.98 -14.53 13.94
N HIS A 135 -2.23 -13.45 13.68
CA HIS A 135 -0.84 -13.34 14.11
C HIS A 135 -0.69 -12.71 15.51
N SER A 136 -1.79 -12.34 16.18
CA SER A 136 -1.75 -11.86 17.56
C SER A 136 -1.60 -13.02 18.55
N GLU A 137 -0.71 -12.88 19.52
CA GLU A 137 -0.55 -13.80 20.65
C GLU A 137 -1.58 -13.57 21.77
N THR A 138 -2.31 -12.46 21.71
CA THR A 138 -3.21 -12.02 22.80
C THR A 138 -4.64 -11.75 22.34
N ASP A 139 -4.84 -11.29 21.12
CA ASP A 139 -6.12 -10.76 20.66
C ASP A 139 -6.93 -11.82 19.91
N THR A 140 -8.24 -11.84 20.17
CA THR A 140 -9.20 -12.61 19.38
C THR A 140 -9.75 -11.73 18.26
N ALA A 141 -9.81 -12.27 17.04
CA ALA A 141 -10.43 -11.59 15.90
C ALA A 141 -11.86 -12.11 15.69
N HIS A 142 -12.80 -11.19 15.46
CA HIS A 142 -14.14 -11.49 14.95
C HIS A 142 -14.26 -10.89 13.56
N ILE A 143 -14.40 -11.74 12.55
CA ILE A 143 -14.21 -11.37 11.15
C ILE A 143 -15.49 -11.69 10.38
N PRO A 144 -16.25 -10.70 9.87
CA PRO A 144 -17.33 -10.96 8.94
C PRO A 144 -16.75 -11.43 7.61
N LEU A 145 -17.36 -12.47 7.03
CA LEU A 145 -16.97 -12.98 5.73
C LEU A 145 -17.81 -12.34 4.62
N PRO A 146 -17.25 -12.13 3.41
CA PRO A 146 -18.01 -11.61 2.29
C PRO A 146 -19.11 -12.58 1.80
N GLU A 147 -18.95 -13.87 2.07
CA GLU A 147 -19.89 -14.93 1.74
C GLU A 147 -19.82 -16.05 2.80
N GLU A 148 -20.91 -16.80 2.95
CA GLU A 148 -20.92 -18.02 3.74
C GLU A 148 -20.00 -19.07 3.11
N GLY A 149 -19.45 -19.95 3.94
CA GLY A 149 -18.61 -21.03 3.47
C GLY A 149 -18.36 -22.09 4.53
N PHE A 150 -17.52 -23.05 4.18
CA PHE A 150 -17.20 -24.18 5.05
C PHE A 150 -15.75 -24.06 5.53
N ASP A 151 -15.55 -23.92 6.84
CA ASP A 151 -14.21 -23.93 7.42
C ASP A 151 -13.67 -25.37 7.47
N LEU A 152 -12.58 -25.59 6.74
CA LEU A 152 -11.92 -26.88 6.61
C LEU A 152 -11.16 -27.29 7.87
N ILE A 153 -10.84 -26.35 8.77
CA ILE A 153 -10.12 -26.63 10.01
C ILE A 153 -11.08 -27.12 11.09
N SER A 154 -12.17 -26.39 11.35
CA SER A 154 -13.17 -26.79 12.34
C SER A 154 -14.21 -27.78 11.83
N GLY A 155 -14.37 -27.92 10.50
CA GLY A 155 -15.35 -28.78 9.86
C GLY A 155 -16.79 -28.25 9.98
N LYS A 156 -16.97 -26.93 10.05
CA LYS A 156 -18.27 -26.28 10.27
C LYS A 156 -18.56 -25.23 9.20
N GLU A 157 -19.85 -25.01 8.94
CA GLU A 157 -20.31 -23.82 8.22
C GLU A 157 -19.99 -22.56 9.05
N THR A 158 -19.53 -21.50 8.39
CA THR A 158 -19.12 -20.25 9.05
C THR A 158 -20.30 -19.39 9.48
N GLY A 159 -21.47 -19.55 8.86
CA GLY A 159 -22.64 -18.68 9.13
C GLY A 159 -22.34 -17.20 8.90
N GLY A 160 -21.44 -16.89 7.95
CA GLY A 160 -21.09 -15.53 7.55
C GLY A 160 -20.01 -14.84 8.41
N SER A 161 -19.42 -15.53 9.39
CA SER A 161 -18.33 -14.96 10.19
C SER A 161 -17.37 -16.01 10.72
N ILE A 162 -16.16 -15.60 11.08
CA ILE A 162 -15.15 -16.44 11.74
C ILE A 162 -14.67 -15.74 13.00
N THR A 163 -14.50 -16.51 14.08
CA THR A 163 -13.78 -16.07 15.26
C THR A 163 -12.46 -16.82 15.34
N LEU A 164 -11.34 -16.10 15.38
CA LEU A 164 -10.01 -16.67 15.55
C LEU A 164 -9.46 -16.30 16.92
N ALA A 165 -9.18 -17.30 17.75
CA ALA A 165 -8.42 -17.10 18.97
C ALA A 165 -6.98 -16.63 18.66
N PRO A 166 -6.20 -16.21 19.66
CA PRO A 166 -4.80 -15.87 19.43
C PRO A 166 -4.03 -17.02 18.79
N LEU A 167 -3.22 -16.70 17.77
CA LEU A 167 -2.46 -17.66 16.95
C LEU A 167 -3.29 -18.72 16.20
N ASP A 168 -4.61 -18.54 16.13
CA ASP A 168 -5.51 -19.46 15.44
C ASP A 168 -5.65 -19.15 13.95
N LEU A 169 -6.17 -20.09 13.18
CA LEU A 169 -6.40 -19.94 11.75
C LEU A 169 -7.69 -20.64 11.28
N ALA A 170 -8.26 -20.12 10.20
CA ALA A 170 -9.34 -20.77 9.47
C ALA A 170 -9.00 -20.87 7.98
N VAL A 171 -9.51 -21.92 7.33
CA VAL A 171 -9.45 -22.06 5.88
C VAL A 171 -10.87 -22.27 5.37
N VAL A 172 -11.48 -21.19 4.91
CA VAL A 172 -12.88 -21.20 4.47
C VAL A 172 -12.93 -21.51 2.98
N ARG A 173 -13.51 -22.66 2.63
CA ARG A 173 -13.86 -22.96 1.25
C ARG A 173 -15.16 -22.23 0.90
N THR A 174 -15.12 -21.41 -0.13
CA THR A 174 -16.28 -20.70 -0.67
C THR A 174 -16.49 -21.09 -2.14
N ALA A 175 -17.66 -20.74 -2.67
CA ALA A 175 -17.90 -20.84 -4.10
C ALA A 175 -16.94 -19.89 -4.86
N LEU A 176 -16.70 -20.15 -6.13
CA LEU A 176 -16.02 -19.14 -6.95
C LEU A 176 -16.94 -17.93 -7.05
N ALA A 177 -16.54 -16.81 -6.45
CA ALA A 177 -17.20 -15.54 -6.72
C ALA A 177 -17.23 -15.29 -8.24
N ASP A 178 -18.42 -15.11 -8.80
CA ASP A 178 -18.58 -14.76 -10.20
C ASP A 178 -17.78 -13.48 -10.49
N VAL A 179 -16.78 -13.58 -11.36
CA VAL A 179 -15.91 -12.44 -11.77
C VAL A 179 -16.68 -11.45 -12.67
N ARG A 180 -18.02 -11.49 -12.66
CA ARG A 180 -18.89 -10.61 -13.44
C ARG A 180 -19.70 -9.74 -12.50
N SER A 181 -19.19 -8.54 -12.25
CA SER A 181 -19.90 -7.25 -12.27
C SER A 181 -19.30 -6.30 -11.23
N SER A 182 -18.47 -5.37 -11.68
CA SER A 182 -18.41 -3.95 -11.27
C SER A 182 -17.47 -3.21 -12.21
#